data_AF-A0A941ZTC9-F1
#
_entry.id   AF-A0A941ZTC9-F1
#
_cell.length_a   1.000
_cell.length_b   1.000
_cell.length_c   1.000
_cell.angle_alpha   90.00
_cell.angle_beta   90.00
_cell.angle_gamma   90.00
#
_symmetry.space_group_name_H-M   'P 1'
#
loop_
_entity.id
_entity.type
_entity.pdbx_description
1 polymer ?
#
loop_
_entity_poly.entity_id
_entity_poly.type
_entity_poly.pdbx_seq_one_letter_code
_entity_poly.pdbx_strand_id
1 'polypeptide(L)'
;MKNSILGIVVLSMTLMACTEKTASTAKLAAADAGAGKIIAERDCKACHGLNGKGVAPAIPNLAAQRERYLLNSLNEYKDGKRTHAALKNMTSHMSDADLRNVAAYFASLPPIANATATDVKHSSPYEQGKVLAAACAKCHGEDGNSKIPGTPTLAGQQPHYLVAAIQEYHQGDRAKGAMKANLRESDKLELESLALYFAAQTPVKRAAPTRGDPAAGEPASAMCGGCHGSHGVSVDAATPSLAGQDAEYLVKATKAYRTTRKNWGMQRYVAGLGDKDIDNIAAFYASQTPKAADQVPTSTQELAAKCDRCHDQDASPTMAAPKMKGQDKDYLVMALRAYRDDKRESSTMHRMSFPYSNAIIESLASWYASQPAK
;
A
#
# COMPACT_ATOMS: atom_id res chain seq x y z
N MET A 1 -30.99 69.55 39.01
CA MET A 1 -30.18 68.37 38.67
C MET A 1 -28.98 68.33 39.61
N LYS A 2 -29.00 67.48 40.65
CA LYS A 2 -27.84 66.96 41.40
C LYS A 2 -28.29 66.04 42.56
N ASN A 3 -27.62 64.88 42.60
CA ASN A 3 -27.18 64.08 43.76
C ASN A 3 -28.14 63.21 44.60
N SER A 4 -27.90 61.90 44.44
CA SER A 4 -27.45 60.93 45.47
C SER A 4 -28.34 60.61 46.67
N ILE A 5 -28.90 59.39 46.68
CA ILE A 5 -29.26 58.68 47.91
C ILE A 5 -28.68 57.25 47.87
N LEU A 6 -27.99 56.96 48.96
CA LEU A 6 -27.31 55.76 49.39
C LEU A 6 -28.35 54.65 49.70
N GLY A 7 -28.20 53.45 49.13
CA GLY A 7 -29.07 52.30 49.39
C GLY A 7 -28.26 51.09 49.86
N ILE A 8 -28.35 50.81 51.15
CA ILE A 8 -27.62 49.78 51.90
C ILE A 8 -28.05 48.36 51.51
N VAL A 9 -27.04 47.49 51.42
CA VAL A 9 -27.06 46.04 51.22
C VAL A 9 -27.81 45.33 52.36
N VAL A 10 -28.74 44.43 52.02
CA VAL A 10 -29.18 43.34 52.91
C VAL A 10 -28.96 42.01 52.21
N LEU A 11 -28.07 41.23 52.81
CA LEU A 11 -27.61 39.89 52.45
C LEU A 11 -28.68 38.86 52.85
N SER A 12 -29.28 38.16 51.87
CA SER A 12 -30.12 36.98 52.12
C SER A 12 -29.41 35.73 51.62
N MET A 13 -28.85 34.95 52.56
CA MET A 13 -28.36 33.59 52.33
C MET A 13 -29.54 32.65 52.12
N THR A 14 -29.85 32.31 50.86
CA THR A 14 -30.66 31.14 50.52
C THR A 14 -29.74 29.94 50.33
N LEU A 15 -29.80 28.97 51.25
CA LEU A 15 -29.20 27.64 51.06
C LEU A 15 -29.90 26.93 49.90
N MET A 16 -29.21 26.84 48.77
CA MET A 16 -29.61 26.03 47.63
C MET A 16 -29.04 24.62 47.85
N ALA A 17 -29.91 23.66 48.16
CA ALA A 17 -29.53 22.26 48.28
C ALA A 17 -29.07 21.74 46.91
N CYS A 18 -27.76 21.55 46.75
CA CYS A 18 -27.19 20.83 45.62
C CYS A 18 -27.50 19.33 45.80
N THR A 19 -28.52 18.83 45.11
CA THR A 19 -28.64 17.39 44.85
C THR A 19 -27.48 16.98 43.93
N GLU A 20 -26.45 16.37 44.52
CA GLU A 20 -25.42 15.65 43.78
C GLU A 20 -26.07 14.50 43.02
N LYS A 21 -26.19 14.66 41.71
CA LYS A 21 -26.53 13.58 40.79
C LYS A 21 -25.32 12.66 40.74
N THR A 22 -25.29 11.66 41.62
CA THR A 22 -24.31 10.57 41.57
C THR A 22 -24.47 9.87 40.23
N ALA A 23 -23.57 10.16 39.29
CA ALA A 23 -23.41 9.39 38.08
C ALA A 23 -22.94 8.00 38.51
N SER A 24 -23.86 7.03 38.52
CA SER A 24 -23.55 5.63 38.75
C SER A 24 -22.61 5.16 37.64
N THR A 25 -21.34 4.96 38.00
CA THR A 25 -20.42 4.15 37.20
C THR A 25 -20.87 2.70 37.33
N ALA A 26 -21.89 2.31 36.57
CA ALA A 26 -22.28 0.92 36.44
C ALA A 26 -21.07 0.15 35.92
N LYS A 27 -20.53 -0.74 36.78
CA LYS A 27 -19.46 -1.67 36.42
C LYS A 27 -19.96 -2.48 35.22
N LEU A 28 -19.32 -2.30 34.06
CA LEU A 28 -19.61 -3.09 32.86
C LEU A 28 -19.57 -4.58 33.23
N ALA A 29 -20.69 -5.27 33.03
CA ALA A 29 -20.76 -6.71 33.24
C ALA A 29 -19.74 -7.42 32.33
N ALA A 30 -19.07 -8.45 32.88
CA ALA A 30 -18.12 -9.27 32.14
C ALA A 30 -18.81 -9.93 30.93
N ALA A 31 -18.05 -10.14 29.85
CA ALA A 31 -18.58 -10.79 28.66
C ALA A 31 -18.95 -12.26 28.93
N ASP A 32 -20.07 -12.71 28.38
CA ASP A 32 -20.59 -14.07 28.47
C ASP A 32 -20.45 -14.78 27.12
N ALA A 33 -19.48 -15.68 27.00
CA ALA A 33 -19.22 -16.45 25.79
C ALA A 33 -20.38 -17.43 25.45
N GLY A 34 -21.14 -17.89 26.45
CA GLY A 34 -22.31 -18.75 26.23
C GLY A 34 -23.45 -17.98 25.57
N ALA A 35 -23.76 -16.78 26.07
CA ALA A 35 -24.70 -15.87 25.42
C ALA A 35 -24.20 -15.47 24.01
N GLY A 36 -22.90 -15.24 23.86
CA GLY A 36 -22.26 -14.95 22.57
C GLY A 36 -22.42 -16.07 21.55
N LYS A 37 -22.31 -17.33 21.98
CA LYS A 37 -22.53 -18.51 21.12
C LYS A 37 -23.94 -18.55 20.55
N ILE A 38 -24.97 -18.23 21.35
CA ILE A 38 -26.38 -18.23 20.91
C ILE A 38 -26.57 -17.20 19.79
N ILE A 39 -26.01 -16.00 19.95
CA ILE A 39 -26.06 -14.94 18.94
C ILE A 39 -25.28 -15.37 17.69
N ALA A 40 -24.08 -15.96 17.87
CA ALA A 40 -23.27 -16.44 16.77
C ALA A 40 -23.96 -17.53 15.96
N GLU A 41 -24.72 -18.43 16.61
CA GLU A 41 -25.49 -19.47 15.93
C GLU A 41 -26.61 -18.90 15.06
N ARG A 42 -27.31 -17.88 15.55
CA ARG A 42 -28.41 -17.22 14.86
C ARG A 42 -27.92 -16.33 13.71
N ASP A 43 -26.90 -15.52 13.97
CA ASP A 43 -26.58 -14.36 13.13
C ASP A 43 -25.25 -14.55 12.35
N CYS A 44 -24.26 -15.25 12.91
CA CYS A 44 -22.89 -15.28 12.35
C CYS A 44 -22.54 -16.57 11.60
N LYS A 45 -23.10 -17.70 12.03
CA LYS A 45 -22.76 -19.06 11.58
C LYS A 45 -22.85 -19.26 10.08
N ALA A 46 -23.82 -18.62 9.43
CA ALA A 46 -24.05 -18.75 7.99
C ALA A 46 -22.80 -18.38 7.16
N CYS A 47 -21.97 -17.46 7.66
CA CYS A 47 -20.76 -17.01 6.98
C CYS A 47 -19.48 -17.44 7.69
N HIS A 48 -19.45 -17.41 9.03
CA HIS A 48 -18.23 -17.65 9.81
C HIS A 48 -18.16 -19.02 10.47
N GLY A 49 -19.17 -19.88 10.26
CA GLY A 49 -19.31 -21.12 11.00
C GLY A 49 -19.47 -20.90 12.51
N LEU A 50 -19.81 -21.96 13.24
CA LEU A 50 -19.75 -21.92 14.71
C LEU A 50 -18.35 -22.12 15.25
N ASN A 51 -17.49 -22.79 14.48
CA ASN A 51 -16.08 -22.91 14.81
C ASN A 51 -15.29 -21.63 14.47
N GLY A 52 -15.92 -20.58 13.95
CA GLY A 52 -15.25 -19.33 13.57
C GLY A 52 -14.39 -19.43 12.31
N LYS A 53 -14.53 -20.49 11.50
CA LYS A 53 -13.90 -20.61 10.19
C LYS A 53 -14.82 -20.04 9.11
N GLY A 54 -14.32 -19.11 8.30
CA GLY A 54 -15.04 -18.60 7.13
C GLY A 54 -15.47 -19.74 6.20
N VAL A 55 -16.72 -19.69 5.74
CA VAL A 55 -17.30 -20.76 4.90
C VAL A 55 -16.96 -20.62 3.41
N ALA A 56 -16.44 -19.46 3.00
CA ALA A 56 -16.12 -19.13 1.62
C ALA A 56 -14.91 -18.18 1.54
N PRO A 57 -14.24 -18.10 0.36
CA PRO A 57 -13.19 -17.11 0.12
C PRO A 57 -13.59 -15.69 0.50
N ALA A 58 -12.64 -14.91 1.01
CA ALA A 58 -12.82 -13.55 1.49
C ALA A 58 -13.71 -13.38 2.73
N ILE A 59 -14.27 -14.46 3.28
CA ILE A 59 -14.91 -14.45 4.59
C ILE A 59 -13.86 -14.70 5.68
N PRO A 60 -13.62 -13.77 6.61
CA PRO A 60 -12.56 -13.92 7.59
C PRO A 60 -12.85 -15.02 8.62
N ASN A 61 -11.78 -15.70 9.03
CA ASN A 61 -11.72 -16.50 10.25
C ASN A 61 -11.82 -15.57 11.47
N LEU A 62 -12.74 -15.90 12.38
CA LEU A 62 -12.97 -15.20 13.65
C LEU A 62 -12.41 -15.97 14.85
N ALA A 63 -12.21 -17.28 14.72
CA ALA A 63 -11.73 -18.12 15.82
C ALA A 63 -10.36 -17.68 16.33
N ALA A 64 -10.17 -17.69 17.65
CA ALA A 64 -8.96 -17.25 18.35
C ALA A 64 -8.48 -15.81 18.03
N GLN A 65 -9.30 -15.03 17.33
CA GLN A 65 -8.98 -13.64 17.04
C GLN A 65 -9.01 -12.81 18.34
N ARG A 66 -8.30 -11.68 18.37
CA ARG A 66 -8.27 -10.85 19.58
C ARG A 66 -9.66 -10.31 19.87
N GLU A 67 -10.18 -10.59 21.06
CA GLU A 67 -11.51 -10.13 21.51
C GLU A 67 -11.69 -8.63 21.29
N ARG A 68 -10.70 -7.83 21.69
CA ARG A 68 -10.69 -6.38 21.49
C ARG A 68 -10.80 -5.94 20.02
N TYR A 69 -10.18 -6.68 19.10
CA TYR A 69 -10.26 -6.36 17.67
C TYR A 69 -11.63 -6.73 17.11
N LEU A 70 -12.18 -7.87 17.55
CA LEU A 70 -13.54 -8.29 17.18
C LEU A 70 -14.57 -7.27 17.68
N LEU A 71 -14.51 -6.88 18.95
CA LEU A 71 -15.40 -5.88 19.53
C LEU A 71 -15.29 -4.53 18.82
N ASN A 72 -14.07 -4.04 18.57
CA ASN A 72 -13.88 -2.79 17.82
C ASN A 72 -14.45 -2.90 16.41
N SER A 73 -14.18 -3.99 15.69
CA SER A 73 -14.70 -4.20 14.34
C SER A 73 -16.23 -4.20 14.31
N LEU A 74 -16.87 -4.88 15.26
CA LEU A 74 -18.33 -4.93 15.37
C LEU A 74 -18.92 -3.54 15.65
N ASN A 75 -18.31 -2.76 16.54
CA ASN A 75 -18.71 -1.37 16.79
C ASN A 75 -18.51 -0.48 15.55
N GLU A 76 -17.39 -0.63 14.82
CA GLU A 76 -17.15 0.14 13.59
C GLU A 76 -18.20 -0.18 12.51
N TYR A 77 -18.63 -1.43 12.39
CA TYR A 77 -19.75 -1.80 11.53
C TYR A 77 -21.06 -1.18 12.03
N LYS A 78 -21.35 -1.27 13.34
CA LYS A 78 -22.57 -0.68 13.96
C LYS A 78 -22.64 0.82 13.77
N ASP A 79 -21.52 1.53 13.86
CA ASP A 79 -21.43 2.98 13.70
C ASP A 79 -21.33 3.40 12.22
N GLY A 80 -20.95 2.48 11.32
CA GLY A 80 -20.77 2.74 9.90
C GLY A 80 -19.38 3.23 9.50
N LYS A 81 -18.43 3.33 10.44
CA LYS A 81 -17.00 3.62 10.18
C LYS A 81 -16.36 2.55 9.31
N ARG A 82 -16.78 1.30 9.49
CA ARG A 82 -16.41 0.18 8.63
C ARG A 82 -17.62 -0.23 7.80
N THR A 83 -17.48 -0.22 6.48
CA THR A 83 -18.60 -0.41 5.56
C THR A 83 -18.74 -1.87 5.12
N HIS A 84 -19.89 -2.47 5.41
CA HIS A 84 -20.35 -3.73 4.82
C HIS A 84 -21.85 -3.88 5.11
N ALA A 85 -22.70 -3.91 4.07
CA ALA A 85 -24.15 -3.85 4.23
C ALA A 85 -24.71 -4.94 5.17
N ALA A 86 -24.30 -6.19 4.99
CA ALA A 86 -24.76 -7.30 5.84
C ALA A 86 -24.35 -7.14 7.31
N LEU A 87 -23.11 -6.71 7.58
CA LEU A 87 -22.60 -6.58 8.94
C LEU A 87 -23.17 -5.33 9.63
N LYS A 88 -23.40 -4.24 8.89
CA LYS A 88 -24.11 -3.06 9.39
C LYS A 88 -25.53 -3.42 9.82
N ASN A 89 -26.28 -4.12 8.96
CA ASN A 89 -27.64 -4.56 9.27
C ASN A 89 -27.66 -5.41 10.56
N MET A 90 -26.82 -6.44 10.60
CA MET A 90 -26.74 -7.37 11.71
C MET A 90 -26.34 -6.70 13.04
N THR A 91 -25.36 -5.80 13.02
CA THR A 91 -24.88 -5.12 14.23
C THR A 91 -25.77 -3.96 14.68
N SER A 92 -26.62 -3.41 13.80
CA SER A 92 -27.47 -2.25 14.12
C SER A 92 -28.51 -2.53 15.22
N HIS A 93 -28.93 -3.78 15.37
CA HIS A 93 -29.91 -4.22 16.36
C HIS A 93 -29.28 -4.83 17.61
N MET A 94 -27.95 -4.99 17.64
CA MET A 94 -27.24 -5.61 18.77
C MET A 94 -26.95 -4.59 19.87
N SER A 95 -27.21 -4.96 21.12
CA SER A 95 -26.79 -4.19 22.29
C SER A 95 -25.27 -4.24 22.47
N ASP A 96 -24.72 -3.33 23.27
CA ASP A 96 -23.27 -3.36 23.55
C ASP A 96 -22.86 -4.63 24.31
N ALA A 97 -23.78 -5.22 25.09
CA ALA A 97 -23.56 -6.51 25.72
C ALA A 97 -23.50 -7.64 24.68
N ASP A 98 -24.40 -7.63 23.69
CA ASP A 98 -24.38 -8.62 22.60
C ASP A 98 -23.06 -8.58 21.83
N LEU A 99 -22.58 -7.38 21.48
CA LEU A 99 -21.31 -7.21 20.77
C LEU A 99 -20.12 -7.73 21.58
N ARG A 100 -20.08 -7.46 22.89
CA ARG A 100 -19.04 -8.00 23.79
C ARG A 100 -19.11 -9.52 23.88
N ASN A 101 -20.30 -10.07 24.02
CA ASN A 101 -20.52 -11.51 24.16
C ASN A 101 -20.09 -12.27 22.89
N VAL A 102 -20.46 -11.77 21.69
CA VAL A 102 -20.04 -12.34 20.41
C VAL A 102 -18.53 -12.28 20.23
N ALA A 103 -17.91 -11.14 20.58
CA ALA A 103 -16.45 -11.00 20.52
C ALA A 103 -15.74 -12.00 21.45
N ALA A 104 -16.22 -12.15 22.69
CA ALA A 104 -15.68 -13.09 23.66
C ALA A 104 -15.85 -14.55 23.20
N TYR A 105 -17.01 -14.89 22.61
CA TYR A 105 -17.24 -16.24 22.08
C TYR A 105 -16.21 -16.62 21.02
N PHE A 106 -16.08 -15.85 19.94
CA PHE A 106 -15.14 -16.18 18.86
C PHE A 106 -13.67 -16.12 19.30
N ALA A 107 -13.32 -15.20 20.20
CA ALA A 107 -11.98 -15.12 20.77
C ALA A 107 -11.62 -16.35 21.63
N SER A 108 -12.61 -16.99 22.26
CA SER A 108 -12.40 -18.18 23.09
C SER A 108 -12.24 -19.48 22.31
N LEU A 109 -12.58 -19.48 21.01
CA LEU A 109 -12.46 -20.66 20.16
C LEU A 109 -10.98 -21.00 19.89
N PRO A 110 -10.65 -22.29 19.67
CA PRO A 110 -9.31 -22.68 19.26
C PRO A 110 -8.96 -22.08 17.88
N PRO A 111 -7.68 -21.78 17.61
CA PRO A 111 -7.25 -21.31 16.29
C PRO A 111 -7.62 -22.29 15.18
N ILE A 112 -7.98 -21.78 14.00
CA ILE A 112 -8.24 -22.63 12.84
C ILE A 112 -6.92 -23.23 12.36
N ALA A 113 -6.83 -24.57 12.36
CA ALA A 113 -5.71 -25.26 11.75
C ALA A 113 -5.75 -25.07 10.22
N ASN A 114 -4.67 -24.55 9.64
CA ASN A 114 -4.57 -24.40 8.19
C ASN A 114 -4.33 -25.77 7.56
N ALA A 115 -5.25 -26.21 6.70
CA ALA A 115 -5.16 -27.52 6.04
C ALA A 115 -4.10 -27.59 4.92
N THR A 116 -3.48 -26.47 4.53
CA THR A 116 -2.67 -26.37 3.30
C THR A 116 -1.41 -25.51 3.49
N ALA A 117 -0.62 -25.77 4.54
CA ALA A 117 0.68 -25.11 4.70
C ALA A 117 1.75 -25.62 3.70
N THR A 118 1.47 -26.69 2.93
CA THR A 118 2.50 -27.44 2.18
C THR A 118 2.62 -27.09 0.69
N ASP A 119 1.61 -26.47 0.05
CA ASP A 119 1.60 -26.36 -1.43
C ASP A 119 1.57 -24.93 -1.99
N VAL A 120 1.53 -23.89 -1.16
CA VAL A 120 1.69 -22.54 -1.69
C VAL A 120 3.18 -22.32 -1.92
N LYS A 121 3.63 -22.38 -3.18
CA LYS A 121 4.98 -21.92 -3.53
C LYS A 121 5.02 -20.42 -3.25
N HIS A 122 5.65 -20.02 -2.14
CA HIS A 122 5.77 -18.63 -1.75
C HIS A 122 6.81 -17.96 -2.65
N SER A 123 6.47 -17.66 -3.90
CA SER A 123 7.36 -16.84 -4.72
C SER A 123 7.31 -15.41 -4.18
N SER A 124 8.41 -14.97 -3.59
CA SER A 124 8.66 -13.54 -3.40
C SER A 124 8.47 -12.85 -4.75
N PRO A 125 7.74 -11.73 -4.84
CA PRO A 125 7.60 -10.97 -6.08
C PRO A 125 8.97 -10.57 -6.66
N TYR A 126 9.96 -10.38 -5.80
CA TYR A 126 11.34 -10.11 -6.23
C TYR A 126 11.96 -11.33 -6.95
N GLU A 127 11.86 -12.53 -6.38
CA GLU A 127 12.40 -13.75 -7.00
C GLU A 127 11.64 -14.12 -8.27
N GLN A 128 10.31 -13.93 -8.29
CA GLN A 128 9.52 -14.08 -9.52
C GLN A 128 9.99 -13.08 -10.59
N GLY A 129 10.15 -11.81 -10.23
CA GLY A 129 10.66 -10.77 -11.11
C GLY A 129 12.04 -11.08 -11.66
N LYS A 130 12.94 -11.61 -10.83
CA LYS A 130 14.28 -12.05 -11.23
C LYS A 130 14.25 -13.15 -12.31
N VAL A 131 13.38 -14.15 -12.15
CA VAL A 131 13.21 -15.21 -13.15
C VAL A 131 12.69 -14.63 -14.48
N LEU A 132 11.67 -13.76 -14.41
CA LEU A 132 11.09 -13.11 -15.58
C LEU A 132 12.09 -12.16 -16.28
N ALA A 133 12.93 -11.47 -15.51
CA ALA A 133 13.89 -10.48 -16.01
C ALA A 133 14.97 -11.08 -16.90
N ALA A 134 15.21 -12.40 -16.82
CA ALA A 134 16.13 -13.09 -17.72
C ALA A 134 15.78 -12.88 -19.21
N ALA A 135 14.49 -12.79 -19.55
CA ALA A 135 14.04 -12.51 -20.91
C ALA A 135 14.38 -11.07 -21.38
N CYS A 136 14.57 -10.14 -20.44
CA CYS A 136 14.90 -8.74 -20.73
C CYS A 136 16.40 -8.49 -20.90
N ALA A 137 17.24 -9.38 -20.37
CA ALA A 137 18.68 -9.19 -20.21
C ALA A 137 19.42 -8.92 -21.52
N LYS A 138 18.97 -9.51 -22.63
CA LYS A 138 19.56 -9.32 -23.96
C LYS A 138 19.62 -7.85 -24.38
N CYS A 139 18.67 -7.04 -23.95
CA CYS A 139 18.60 -5.62 -24.30
C CYS A 139 18.93 -4.72 -23.10
N HIS A 140 18.37 -5.05 -21.94
CA HIS A 140 18.45 -4.19 -20.76
C HIS A 140 19.64 -4.51 -19.84
N GLY A 141 20.39 -5.58 -20.10
CA GLY A 141 21.43 -6.09 -19.18
C GLY A 141 20.84 -7.03 -18.12
N GLU A 142 21.67 -7.92 -17.56
CA GLU A 142 21.23 -8.95 -16.59
C GLU A 142 20.58 -8.36 -15.34
N ASP A 143 21.09 -7.22 -14.88
CA ASP A 143 20.62 -6.45 -13.73
C ASP A 143 19.84 -5.19 -14.15
N GLY A 144 19.50 -5.06 -15.44
CA GLY A 144 18.84 -3.87 -15.98
C GLY A 144 19.77 -2.68 -16.25
N ASN A 145 21.09 -2.82 -16.13
CA ASN A 145 22.07 -1.83 -16.56
C ASN A 145 22.41 -2.00 -18.06
N SER A 146 21.65 -1.34 -18.93
CA SER A 146 21.83 -1.50 -20.38
C SER A 146 23.10 -0.80 -20.86
N LYS A 147 23.83 -1.49 -21.75
CA LYS A 147 25.00 -0.95 -22.47
C LYS A 147 24.68 -0.59 -23.93
N ILE A 148 23.44 -0.84 -24.38
CA ILE A 148 23.03 -0.66 -25.77
C ILE A 148 22.55 0.79 -25.97
N PRO A 149 23.11 1.55 -26.95
CA PRO A 149 22.62 2.88 -27.30
C PRO A 149 21.12 2.86 -27.65
N GLY A 150 20.38 3.86 -27.16
CA GLY A 150 18.93 3.98 -27.35
C GLY A 150 18.09 3.00 -26.54
N THR A 151 18.70 2.14 -25.72
CA THR A 151 18.00 1.21 -24.82
C THR A 151 18.11 1.71 -23.38
N PRO A 152 17.00 1.86 -22.65
CA PRO A 152 17.05 2.42 -21.32
C PRO A 152 17.61 1.43 -20.29
N THR A 153 18.37 1.96 -19.33
CA THR A 153 18.64 1.32 -18.04
C THR A 153 17.36 1.27 -17.21
N LEU A 154 17.05 0.09 -16.68
CA LEU A 154 15.91 -0.17 -15.80
C LEU A 154 16.33 -0.23 -14.32
N ALA A 155 17.60 -0.56 -14.06
CA ALA A 155 18.15 -0.70 -12.72
C ALA A 155 17.91 0.56 -11.88
N GLY A 156 17.43 0.38 -10.66
CA GLY A 156 17.26 1.45 -9.67
C GLY A 156 16.17 2.46 -10.01
N GLN A 157 15.38 2.22 -11.06
CA GLN A 157 14.32 3.12 -11.48
C GLN A 157 13.13 3.05 -10.51
N GLN A 158 12.33 4.12 -10.46
CA GLN A 158 11.19 4.19 -9.57
C GLN A 158 10.15 3.08 -9.84
N PRO A 159 9.68 2.37 -8.81
CA PRO A 159 8.86 1.17 -8.98
C PRO A 159 7.49 1.47 -9.59
N HIS A 160 6.79 2.55 -9.17
CA HIS A 160 5.50 2.90 -9.78
C HIS A 160 5.67 3.34 -11.24
N TYR A 161 6.72 4.10 -11.56
CA TYR A 161 7.03 4.42 -12.95
C TYR A 161 7.27 3.16 -13.79
N LEU A 162 8.04 2.19 -13.28
CA LEU A 162 8.31 0.95 -14.01
C LEU A 162 7.03 0.14 -14.26
N VAL A 163 6.17 0.02 -13.25
CA VAL A 163 4.85 -0.64 -13.41
C VAL A 163 4.05 0.05 -14.51
N ALA A 164 3.90 1.37 -14.44
CA ALA A 164 3.15 2.13 -15.44
C ALA A 164 3.75 1.97 -16.83
N ALA A 165 5.07 2.14 -16.98
CA ALA A 165 5.74 2.03 -18.27
C ALA A 165 5.63 0.63 -18.90
N ILE A 166 5.78 -0.43 -18.09
CA ILE A 166 5.64 -1.81 -18.53
C ILE A 166 4.19 -2.08 -18.97
N GLN A 167 3.21 -1.60 -18.21
CA GLN A 167 1.79 -1.71 -18.57
C GLN A 167 1.44 -0.95 -19.85
N GLU A 168 1.99 0.25 -20.07
CA GLU A 168 1.84 1.02 -21.30
C GLU A 168 2.37 0.23 -22.52
N TYR A 169 3.53 -0.45 -22.38
CA TYR A 169 4.07 -1.29 -23.45
C TYR A 169 3.23 -2.54 -23.69
N HIS A 170 2.78 -3.20 -22.62
CA HIS A 170 1.94 -4.39 -22.68
C HIS A 170 0.61 -4.12 -23.42
N GLN A 171 -0.05 -3.02 -23.07
CA GLN A 171 -1.33 -2.60 -23.68
C GLN A 171 -1.13 -2.00 -25.08
N GLY A 172 0.04 -1.42 -25.35
CA GLY A 172 0.39 -0.81 -26.63
C GLY A 172 0.22 0.71 -26.67
N ASP A 173 -0.12 1.34 -25.54
CA ASP A 173 -0.16 2.80 -25.38
C ASP A 173 1.21 3.44 -25.58
N ARG A 174 2.28 2.69 -25.28
CA ARG A 174 3.66 3.05 -25.60
C ARG A 174 4.18 2.16 -26.72
N ALA A 175 4.28 2.72 -27.92
CA ALA A 175 4.61 1.95 -29.12
C ALA A 175 6.08 1.49 -29.15
N LYS A 176 6.32 0.19 -28.94
CA LYS A 176 7.58 -0.49 -29.29
C LYS A 176 7.32 -1.99 -29.49
N GLY A 177 7.31 -2.45 -30.75
CA GLY A 177 6.94 -3.83 -31.10
C GLY A 177 7.71 -4.90 -30.32
N ALA A 178 9.02 -4.74 -30.16
CA ALA A 178 9.85 -5.65 -29.37
C ALA A 178 9.44 -5.71 -27.89
N MET A 179 9.13 -4.58 -27.26
CA MET A 179 8.70 -4.57 -25.86
C MET A 179 7.33 -5.21 -25.69
N LYS A 180 6.37 -4.88 -26.58
CA LYS A 180 5.04 -5.48 -26.54
C LYS A 180 5.08 -7.00 -26.73
N ALA A 181 5.93 -7.49 -27.65
CA ALA A 181 6.10 -8.92 -27.89
C ALA A 181 6.68 -9.66 -26.67
N ASN A 182 7.69 -9.09 -26.00
CA ASN A 182 8.30 -9.70 -24.82
C ASN A 182 7.38 -9.74 -23.59
N LEU A 183 6.39 -8.86 -23.52
CA LEU A 183 5.46 -8.76 -22.38
C LEU A 183 4.13 -9.47 -22.63
N ARG A 184 3.88 -10.01 -23.83
CA ARG A 184 2.54 -10.45 -24.28
C ARG A 184 1.89 -11.52 -23.39
N GLU A 185 2.70 -12.43 -22.85
CA GLU A 185 2.22 -13.54 -22.04
C GLU A 185 2.22 -13.23 -20.54
N SER A 186 2.64 -12.01 -20.14
CA SER A 186 2.77 -11.67 -18.72
C SER A 186 1.46 -11.16 -18.13
N ASP A 187 1.10 -11.67 -16.96
CA ASP A 187 -0.03 -11.15 -16.19
C ASP A 187 0.33 -9.89 -15.38
N LYS A 188 -0.67 -9.23 -14.79
CA LYS A 188 -0.46 -7.99 -14.02
C LYS A 188 0.49 -8.16 -12.84
N LEU A 189 0.45 -9.28 -12.13
CA LEU A 189 1.32 -9.53 -10.98
C LEU A 189 2.76 -9.76 -11.45
N GLU A 190 2.94 -10.46 -12.57
CA GLU A 190 4.24 -10.66 -13.20
C GLU A 190 4.86 -9.34 -13.68
N LEU A 191 4.06 -8.44 -14.28
CA LEU A 191 4.53 -7.10 -14.66
C LEU A 191 4.97 -6.28 -13.43
N GLU A 192 4.23 -6.39 -12.32
CA GLU A 192 4.59 -5.73 -11.05
C GLU A 192 5.84 -6.34 -10.41
N SER A 193 6.01 -7.67 -10.49
CA SER A 193 7.20 -8.40 -10.03
C SER A 193 8.45 -8.01 -10.84
N LEU A 194 8.34 -7.89 -12.16
CA LEU A 194 9.41 -7.37 -13.04
C LEU A 194 9.83 -5.95 -12.65
N ALA A 195 8.84 -5.06 -12.45
CA ALA A 195 9.10 -3.69 -12.03
C ALA A 195 9.83 -3.63 -10.67
N LEU A 196 9.39 -4.45 -9.71
CA LEU A 196 10.01 -4.56 -8.39
C LEU A 196 11.47 -5.03 -8.49
N TYR A 197 11.71 -6.07 -9.29
CA TYR A 197 13.06 -6.62 -9.47
C TYR A 197 14.03 -5.57 -10.00
N PHE A 198 13.69 -4.86 -11.08
CA PHE A 198 14.57 -3.84 -11.65
C PHE A 198 14.72 -2.60 -10.77
N ALA A 199 13.65 -2.18 -10.09
CA ALA A 199 13.70 -1.07 -9.14
C ALA A 199 14.69 -1.32 -7.99
N ALA A 200 14.84 -2.58 -7.57
CA ALA A 200 15.75 -2.97 -6.49
C ALA A 200 17.23 -3.08 -6.93
N GLN A 201 17.54 -3.01 -8.23
CA GLN A 201 18.92 -3.13 -8.70
C GLN A 201 19.71 -1.83 -8.51
N THR A 202 21.02 -1.96 -8.35
CA THR A 202 21.92 -0.80 -8.26
C THR A 202 22.19 -0.24 -9.65
N PRO A 203 21.83 1.03 -9.94
CA PRO A 203 22.11 1.62 -11.23
C PRO A 203 23.59 1.96 -11.38
N VAL A 204 24.13 1.73 -12.57
CA VAL A 204 25.51 2.03 -12.93
C VAL A 204 25.54 3.19 -13.91
N LYS A 205 26.43 4.15 -13.65
CA LYS A 205 26.66 5.27 -14.56
C LYS A 205 27.20 4.77 -15.91
N ARG A 206 26.57 5.18 -17.01
CA ARG A 206 27.03 4.88 -18.37
C ARG A 206 28.20 5.78 -18.78
N ALA A 207 28.90 5.38 -19.84
CA ALA A 207 29.90 6.21 -20.48
C ALA A 207 29.29 7.56 -20.92
N ALA A 208 30.12 8.60 -20.91
CA ALA A 208 29.69 9.93 -21.31
C ALA A 208 29.15 9.93 -22.75
N PRO A 209 28.06 10.68 -23.02
CA PRO A 209 27.49 10.78 -24.34
C PRO A 209 28.43 11.50 -25.30
N THR A 210 28.43 11.10 -26.57
CA THR A 210 29.24 11.73 -27.64
C THR A 210 28.50 12.86 -28.36
N ARG A 211 27.21 13.05 -28.06
CA ARG A 211 26.33 14.07 -28.65
C ARG A 211 25.73 14.93 -27.54
N GLY A 212 25.63 16.23 -27.83
CA GLY A 212 25.12 17.24 -26.89
C GLY A 212 26.23 17.77 -25.98
N ASP A 213 25.98 18.94 -25.40
CA ASP A 213 26.87 19.60 -24.45
C ASP A 213 26.21 19.60 -23.05
N PRO A 214 26.74 18.81 -22.09
CA PRO A 214 26.22 18.79 -20.72
C PRO A 214 26.20 20.16 -20.03
N ALA A 215 27.18 21.03 -20.30
CA ALA A 215 27.26 22.36 -19.69
C ALA A 215 26.17 23.30 -20.22
N ALA A 216 25.87 23.21 -21.51
CA ALA A 216 24.71 23.91 -22.09
C ALA A 216 23.37 23.27 -21.67
N GLY A 217 23.37 21.98 -21.35
CA GLY A 217 22.18 21.22 -20.96
C GLY A 217 21.71 21.49 -19.54
N GLU A 218 22.63 21.78 -18.62
CA GLU A 218 22.31 22.08 -17.22
C GLU A 218 21.29 23.22 -17.05
N PRO A 219 21.52 24.45 -17.57
CA PRO A 219 20.53 25.52 -17.46
C PRO A 219 19.23 25.21 -18.22
N ALA A 220 19.32 24.50 -19.35
CA ALA A 220 18.15 24.08 -20.13
C ALA A 220 17.29 23.03 -19.39
N SER A 221 17.86 22.31 -18.42
CA SER A 221 17.19 21.28 -17.63
C SER A 221 16.51 21.82 -16.36
N ALA A 222 16.66 23.11 -16.05
CA ALA A 222 16.18 23.70 -14.79
C ALA A 222 14.69 23.42 -14.51
N MET A 223 13.83 23.53 -15.53
CA MET A 223 12.39 23.24 -15.39
C MET A 223 12.10 21.75 -15.17
N CYS A 224 12.91 20.86 -15.75
CA CYS A 224 12.76 19.41 -15.61
C CYS A 224 13.09 18.96 -14.18
N GLY A 225 14.04 19.65 -13.53
CA GLY A 225 14.49 19.33 -12.18
C GLY A 225 13.43 19.47 -11.09
N GLY A 226 12.37 20.26 -11.33
CA GLY A 226 11.24 20.40 -10.39
C GLY A 226 10.47 19.10 -10.14
N CYS A 227 10.49 18.17 -11.11
CA CYS A 227 9.86 16.86 -10.96
C CYS A 227 10.90 15.74 -10.91
N HIS A 228 11.89 15.77 -11.82
CA HIS A 228 12.88 14.70 -11.94
C HIS A 228 14.07 14.82 -10.98
N GLY A 229 14.11 15.88 -10.16
CA GLY A 229 15.27 16.27 -9.35
C GLY A 229 16.29 17.07 -10.17
N SER A 230 16.98 18.01 -9.54
CA SER A 230 17.96 18.90 -10.22
C SER A 230 19.03 18.13 -11.00
N HIS A 231 19.48 17.00 -10.46
CA HIS A 231 20.43 16.10 -11.11
C HIS A 231 19.78 14.86 -11.74
N GLY A 232 18.45 14.84 -11.87
CA GLY A 232 17.71 13.73 -12.49
C GLY A 232 17.51 12.53 -11.58
N VAL A 233 17.69 12.68 -10.27
CA VAL A 233 17.32 11.66 -9.27
C VAL A 233 15.97 12.05 -8.70
N SER A 234 14.92 11.34 -9.12
CA SER A 234 13.56 11.58 -8.63
C SER A 234 13.40 11.00 -7.22
N VAL A 235 12.63 11.68 -6.38
CA VAL A 235 12.18 11.18 -5.07
C VAL A 235 10.70 10.77 -5.09
N ASP A 236 10.00 11.05 -6.18
CA ASP A 236 8.60 10.65 -6.38
C ASP A 236 8.55 9.30 -7.12
N ALA A 237 7.78 8.35 -6.59
CA ALA A 237 7.74 6.98 -7.11
C ALA A 237 7.11 6.88 -8.52
N ALA A 238 6.26 7.83 -8.91
CA ALA A 238 5.63 7.86 -10.24
C ALA A 238 6.49 8.59 -11.28
N THR A 239 7.42 9.45 -10.84
CA THR A 239 8.27 10.26 -11.69
C THR A 239 9.60 9.56 -11.94
N PRO A 240 10.01 9.29 -13.19
CA PRO A 240 11.24 8.56 -13.45
C PRO A 240 12.49 9.38 -13.11
N SER A 241 13.52 8.70 -12.61
CA SER A 241 14.88 9.22 -12.59
C SER A 241 15.47 9.24 -14.01
N LEU A 242 16.16 10.34 -14.34
CA LEU A 242 16.83 10.59 -15.61
C LEU A 242 18.37 10.46 -15.50
N ALA A 243 18.90 10.58 -14.28
CA ALA A 243 20.33 10.53 -14.00
C ALA A 243 20.96 9.23 -14.53
N GLY A 244 22.08 9.34 -15.25
CA GLY A 244 22.82 8.18 -15.76
C GLY A 244 22.11 7.38 -16.85
N GLN A 245 20.95 7.83 -17.33
CA GLN A 245 20.22 7.18 -18.41
C GLN A 245 20.91 7.36 -19.76
N ASP A 246 20.64 6.47 -20.72
CA ASP A 246 21.15 6.58 -22.07
C ASP A 246 20.67 7.87 -22.78
N ALA A 247 21.62 8.67 -23.27
CA ALA A 247 21.31 9.95 -23.91
C ALA A 247 20.46 9.78 -25.18
N GLU A 248 20.71 8.75 -26.00
CA GLU A 248 19.92 8.52 -27.21
C GLU A 248 18.48 8.11 -26.88
N TYR A 249 18.29 7.31 -25.83
CA TYR A 249 16.97 7.02 -25.28
C TYR A 249 16.28 8.28 -24.77
N LEU A 250 16.97 9.14 -24.02
CA LEU A 250 16.40 10.40 -23.52
C LEU A 250 15.96 11.30 -24.68
N VAL A 251 16.79 11.47 -25.71
CA VAL A 251 16.43 12.22 -26.92
C VAL A 251 15.17 11.63 -27.58
N LYS A 252 15.15 10.31 -27.80
CA LYS A 252 14.00 9.62 -28.42
C LYS A 252 12.74 9.74 -27.57
N ALA A 253 12.83 9.60 -26.26
CA ALA A 253 11.71 9.69 -25.35
C ALA A 253 11.14 11.12 -25.31
N THR A 254 11.99 12.14 -25.21
CA THR A 254 11.59 13.56 -25.21
C THR A 254 10.90 13.93 -26.52
N LYS A 255 11.43 13.48 -27.67
CA LYS A 255 10.78 13.67 -28.97
C LYS A 255 9.46 12.91 -29.09
N ALA A 256 9.38 11.70 -28.53
CA ALA A 256 8.15 10.91 -28.53
C ALA A 256 7.04 11.60 -27.71
N TYR A 257 7.36 12.23 -26.57
CA TYR A 257 6.37 12.98 -25.79
C TYR A 257 5.72 14.10 -26.59
N ARG A 258 6.39 14.71 -27.57
CA ARG A 258 5.77 15.72 -28.44
C ARG A 258 4.65 15.20 -29.33
N THR A 259 4.66 13.90 -29.64
CA THR A 259 3.88 13.34 -30.75
C THR A 259 3.13 12.08 -30.35
N THR A 260 3.87 11.00 -30.08
CA THR A 260 3.34 9.64 -29.96
C THR A 260 3.11 9.18 -28.53
N ARG A 261 3.89 9.67 -27.57
CA ARG A 261 3.76 9.30 -26.16
C ARG A 261 2.85 10.29 -25.43
N LYS A 262 1.60 9.88 -25.21
CA LYS A 262 0.57 10.72 -24.58
C LYS A 262 0.83 10.88 -23.09
N ASN A 263 1.24 12.07 -22.68
CA ASN A 263 1.29 12.48 -21.28
C ASN A 263 1.21 14.01 -21.23
N TRP A 264 0.08 14.57 -20.81
CA TRP A 264 -0.18 16.02 -20.83
C TRP A 264 0.88 16.81 -20.05
N GLY A 265 1.28 16.30 -18.88
CA GLY A 265 2.30 16.91 -18.03
C GLY A 265 3.60 17.08 -18.80
N MET A 266 4.19 15.99 -19.28
CA MET A 266 5.44 16.03 -20.03
C MET A 266 5.32 16.79 -21.36
N GLN A 267 4.22 16.63 -22.10
CA GLN A 267 3.96 17.31 -23.37
C GLN A 267 4.12 18.82 -23.26
N ARG A 268 3.54 19.42 -22.22
CA ARG A 268 3.60 20.86 -21.98
C ARG A 268 5.03 21.37 -21.86
N TYR A 269 5.93 20.60 -21.23
CA TYR A 269 7.31 21.02 -21.01
C TYR A 269 8.21 20.79 -22.23
N VAL A 270 7.94 19.77 -23.04
CA VAL A 270 8.82 19.41 -24.17
C VAL A 270 8.41 20.04 -25.50
N ALA A 271 7.18 20.54 -25.63
CA ALA A 271 6.63 21.04 -26.90
C ALA A 271 7.48 22.17 -27.52
N GLY A 272 8.03 23.07 -26.70
CA GLY A 272 8.77 24.25 -27.16
C GLY A 272 10.29 24.09 -27.31
N LEU A 273 10.89 22.97 -26.92
CA LEU A 273 12.36 22.84 -26.91
C LEU A 273 12.95 22.81 -28.34
N GLY A 274 14.17 23.31 -28.54
CA GLY A 274 14.92 23.02 -29.77
C GLY A 274 15.44 21.58 -29.79
N ASP A 275 15.69 21.01 -30.97
CA ASP A 275 16.35 19.69 -31.07
C ASP A 275 17.76 19.70 -30.43
N LYS A 276 18.48 20.83 -30.57
CA LYS A 276 19.78 21.03 -29.92
C LYS A 276 19.65 21.08 -28.39
N ASP A 277 18.60 21.71 -27.87
CA ASP A 277 18.35 21.74 -26.42
C ASP A 277 18.04 20.35 -25.89
N ILE A 278 17.26 19.56 -26.64
CA ILE A 278 16.99 18.15 -26.28
C ILE A 278 18.28 17.35 -26.19
N ASP A 279 19.20 17.52 -27.16
CA ASP A 279 20.49 16.84 -27.13
C ASP A 279 21.32 17.25 -25.91
N ASN A 280 21.37 18.55 -25.60
CA ASN A 280 22.11 19.08 -24.46
C ASN A 280 21.51 18.60 -23.13
N ILE A 281 20.19 18.66 -22.96
CA ILE A 281 19.47 18.17 -21.77
C ILE A 281 19.70 16.67 -21.58
N ALA A 282 19.61 15.89 -22.66
CA ALA A 282 19.89 14.45 -22.62
C ALA A 282 21.35 14.19 -22.22
N ALA A 283 22.30 14.97 -22.75
CA ALA A 283 23.70 14.85 -22.41
C ALA A 283 23.98 15.18 -20.93
N PHE A 284 23.34 16.26 -20.43
CA PHE A 284 23.39 16.65 -19.02
C PHE A 284 22.93 15.51 -18.12
N TYR A 285 21.70 15.02 -18.26
CA TYR A 285 21.17 13.96 -17.39
C TYR A 285 21.91 12.63 -17.52
N ALA A 286 22.33 12.24 -18.73
CA ALA A 286 23.14 11.03 -18.94
C ALA A 286 24.49 11.08 -18.22
N SER A 287 25.05 12.29 -18.04
CA SER A 287 26.31 12.50 -17.31
C SER A 287 26.16 12.57 -15.79
N GLN A 288 24.94 12.62 -15.25
CA GLN A 288 24.70 12.66 -13.81
C GLN A 288 24.94 11.29 -13.16
N THR A 289 25.16 11.29 -11.85
CA THR A 289 25.33 10.07 -11.07
C THR A 289 23.96 9.50 -10.72
N PRO A 290 23.60 8.28 -11.18
CA PRO A 290 22.33 7.67 -10.82
C PRO A 290 22.31 7.25 -9.35
N LYS A 291 21.11 7.22 -8.78
CA LYS A 291 20.83 6.67 -7.44
C LYS A 291 19.62 5.74 -7.55
N ALA A 292 19.68 4.61 -6.84
CA ALA A 292 18.57 3.67 -6.75
C ALA A 292 17.35 4.32 -6.08
N ALA A 293 16.15 3.84 -6.44
CA ALA A 293 14.92 4.14 -5.72
C ALA A 293 15.05 3.69 -4.26
N ASP A 294 14.60 4.53 -3.33
CA ASP A 294 14.70 4.22 -1.91
C ASP A 294 13.71 3.10 -1.52
N GLN A 295 14.16 2.17 -0.66
CA GLN A 295 13.30 1.22 0.08
C GLN A 295 12.47 0.23 -0.77
N VAL A 296 13.04 -0.36 -1.83
CA VAL A 296 12.37 -1.42 -2.59
C VAL A 296 12.43 -2.75 -1.81
N PRO A 297 11.28 -3.34 -1.40
CA PRO A 297 11.31 -4.57 -0.63
C PRO A 297 11.62 -5.78 -1.51
N THR A 298 12.56 -6.62 -1.06
CA THR A 298 12.99 -7.83 -1.77
C THR A 298 12.55 -9.13 -1.09
N SER A 299 12.08 -9.04 0.16
CA SER A 299 11.71 -10.19 0.99
C SER A 299 10.32 -10.04 1.61
N THR A 300 9.47 -11.04 1.39
CA THR A 300 8.13 -11.12 2.01
C THR A 300 8.25 -11.29 3.53
N GLN A 301 9.23 -12.04 4.02
CA GLN A 301 9.45 -12.25 5.45
C GLN A 301 9.86 -10.95 6.16
N GLU A 302 10.71 -10.13 5.54
CA GLU A 302 11.10 -8.84 6.10
C GLU A 302 9.92 -7.86 6.16
N LEU A 303 9.08 -7.86 5.12
CA LEU A 303 7.84 -7.08 5.12
C LEU A 303 6.88 -7.57 6.20
N ALA A 304 6.70 -8.87 6.33
CA ALA A 304 5.87 -9.47 7.36
C ALA A 304 6.38 -9.12 8.77
N ALA A 305 7.69 -9.15 9.00
CA ALA A 305 8.28 -8.74 10.29
C ALA A 305 7.92 -7.28 10.65
N LYS A 306 7.84 -6.37 9.66
CA LYS A 306 7.41 -4.98 9.89
C LYS A 306 5.94 -4.91 10.33
N CYS A 307 5.08 -5.74 9.74
CA CYS A 307 3.66 -5.86 10.10
C CYS A 307 3.47 -6.52 11.48
N ASP A 308 4.26 -7.56 11.78
CA ASP A 308 4.18 -8.34 13.03
C ASP A 308 4.47 -7.48 14.27
N ARG A 309 5.23 -6.39 14.16
CA ARG A 309 5.38 -5.40 15.24
C ARG A 309 4.04 -4.92 15.82
N CYS A 310 2.99 -4.94 15.00
CA CYS A 310 1.64 -4.55 15.38
C CYS A 310 0.68 -5.74 15.47
N HIS A 311 0.78 -6.67 14.52
CA HIS A 311 -0.20 -7.73 14.30
C HIS A 311 0.10 -9.02 15.09
N ASP A 312 1.33 -9.19 15.58
CA ASP A 312 1.68 -10.30 16.45
C ASP A 312 1.24 -10.03 17.90
N GLN A 313 0.59 -11.01 18.53
CA GLN A 313 0.00 -10.81 19.87
C GLN A 313 1.07 -10.69 20.94
N ASP A 314 2.18 -11.38 20.79
CA ASP A 314 3.25 -11.37 21.76
C ASP A 314 4.03 -10.05 21.69
N ALA A 315 4.20 -9.52 20.46
CA ALA A 315 4.86 -8.24 20.24
C ALA A 315 4.02 -7.02 20.66
N SER A 316 2.69 -7.10 20.53
CA SER A 316 1.78 -5.97 20.75
C SER A 316 0.47 -6.41 21.42
N PRO A 317 0.49 -6.90 22.68
CA PRO A 317 -0.69 -7.48 23.33
C PRO A 317 -1.81 -6.47 23.57
N THR A 318 -1.45 -5.19 23.71
CA THR A 318 -2.38 -4.08 23.97
C THR A 318 -2.83 -3.35 22.71
N MET A 319 -2.55 -3.87 21.51
CA MET A 319 -3.08 -3.32 20.27
C MET A 319 -4.36 -4.01 19.82
N ALA A 320 -5.32 -3.22 19.34
CA ALA A 320 -6.54 -3.70 18.69
C ALA A 320 -6.30 -4.06 17.22
N ALA A 321 -5.13 -4.63 16.91
CA ALA A 321 -4.78 -5.10 15.59
C ALA A 321 -5.26 -6.56 15.41
N PRO A 322 -5.72 -6.95 14.21
CA PRO A 322 -6.05 -8.35 13.95
C PRO A 322 -4.80 -9.23 13.96
N LYS A 323 -4.94 -10.46 14.44
CA LYS A 323 -4.05 -11.57 14.08
C LYS A 323 -4.22 -11.90 12.61
N MET A 324 -3.09 -12.06 11.93
CA MET A 324 -3.03 -12.27 10.48
C MET A 324 -2.63 -13.71 10.13
N LYS A 325 -1.83 -14.37 10.97
CA LYS A 325 -1.38 -15.76 10.77
C LYS A 325 -2.59 -16.71 10.78
N GLY A 326 -2.72 -17.55 9.76
CA GLY A 326 -3.85 -18.47 9.55
C GLY A 326 -5.18 -17.79 9.19
N GLN A 327 -5.12 -16.55 8.72
CA GLN A 327 -6.28 -15.88 8.15
C GLN A 327 -6.50 -16.31 6.70
N ASP A 328 -7.75 -16.21 6.22
CA ASP A 328 -8.10 -16.46 4.82
C ASP A 328 -7.30 -15.54 3.88
N LYS A 329 -6.64 -16.13 2.87
CA LYS A 329 -5.79 -15.39 1.92
C LYS A 329 -6.58 -14.30 1.20
N ASP A 330 -7.74 -14.64 0.66
CA ASP A 330 -8.51 -13.72 -0.18
C ASP A 330 -9.07 -12.56 0.66
N TYR A 331 -9.42 -12.82 1.92
CA TYR A 331 -9.77 -11.78 2.88
C TYR A 331 -8.58 -10.83 3.14
N LEU A 332 -7.38 -11.38 3.34
CA LEU A 332 -6.18 -10.55 3.55
C LEU A 332 -5.87 -9.68 2.33
N VAL A 333 -5.94 -10.23 1.11
CA VAL A 333 -5.76 -9.47 -0.13
C VAL A 333 -6.79 -8.36 -0.24
N MET A 334 -8.07 -8.68 -0.04
CA MET A 334 -9.16 -7.70 -0.09
C MET A 334 -8.95 -6.59 0.95
N ALA A 335 -8.64 -6.96 2.20
CA ALA A 335 -8.47 -6.01 3.30
C ALA A 335 -7.27 -5.08 3.08
N LEU A 336 -6.11 -5.61 2.69
CA LEU A 336 -4.90 -4.81 2.44
C LEU A 336 -5.08 -3.86 1.26
N ARG A 337 -5.73 -4.31 0.17
CA ARG A 337 -6.09 -3.43 -0.95
C ARG A 337 -7.07 -2.34 -0.51
N ALA A 338 -8.09 -2.68 0.28
CA ALA A 338 -9.04 -1.69 0.76
C ALA A 338 -8.39 -0.61 1.65
N TYR A 339 -7.41 -0.96 2.48
CA TYR A 339 -6.63 0.03 3.24
C TYR A 339 -5.76 0.90 2.32
N ARG A 340 -5.03 0.29 1.38
CA ARG A 340 -4.18 1.00 0.42
C ARG A 340 -4.98 1.99 -0.41
N ASP A 341 -6.14 1.57 -0.88
CA ASP A 341 -7.01 2.33 -1.78
C ASP A 341 -8.00 3.25 -1.02
N ASP A 342 -7.83 3.40 0.29
CA ASP A 342 -8.65 4.24 1.18
C ASP A 342 -10.16 3.90 1.16
N LYS A 343 -10.49 2.65 0.85
CA LYS A 343 -11.85 2.10 0.91
C LYS A 343 -12.21 1.54 2.29
N ARG A 344 -11.22 1.46 3.18
CA ARG A 344 -11.38 1.04 4.58
C ARG A 344 -10.59 1.99 5.45
N GLU A 345 -11.29 2.72 6.32
CA GLU A 345 -10.70 3.76 7.14
C GLU A 345 -9.62 3.21 8.09
N SER A 346 -8.40 3.74 7.95
CA SER A 346 -7.32 3.69 8.95
C SER A 346 -6.11 4.45 8.40
N SER A 347 -5.78 5.60 8.97
CA SER A 347 -4.62 6.39 8.54
C SER A 347 -3.31 5.59 8.67
N THR A 348 -3.17 4.80 9.74
CA THR A 348 -2.02 3.94 9.97
C THR A 348 -1.93 2.84 8.90
N MET A 349 -3.00 2.06 8.68
CA MET A 349 -2.93 0.95 7.71
C MET A 349 -2.87 1.44 6.27
N HIS A 350 -3.51 2.58 5.95
CA HIS A 350 -3.34 3.24 4.65
C HIS A 350 -1.87 3.53 4.40
N ARG A 351 -1.19 4.24 5.31
CA ARG A 351 0.25 4.51 5.19
C ARG A 351 1.11 3.26 5.10
N MET A 352 0.78 2.22 5.87
CA MET A 352 1.55 0.97 5.87
C MET A 352 1.39 0.16 4.58
N SER A 353 0.24 0.24 3.92
CA SER A 353 -0.07 -0.52 2.70
C SER A 353 0.10 0.28 1.41
N PHE A 354 0.12 1.61 1.51
CA PHE A 354 0.34 2.56 0.40
C PHE A 354 1.52 2.19 -0.51
N PRO A 355 2.73 1.83 0.00
CA PRO A 355 3.86 1.54 -0.88
C PRO A 355 3.80 0.16 -1.54
N TYR A 356 2.78 -0.66 -1.29
CA TYR A 356 2.76 -2.06 -1.73
C TYR A 356 1.91 -2.28 -2.98
N SER A 357 2.55 -2.88 -3.99
CA SER A 357 1.90 -3.36 -5.21
C SER A 357 0.94 -4.53 -4.93
N ASN A 358 0.14 -4.91 -5.92
CA ASN A 358 -0.72 -6.08 -5.78
C ASN A 358 0.11 -7.36 -5.62
N ALA A 359 1.25 -7.49 -6.31
CA ALA A 359 2.16 -8.61 -6.15
C ALA A 359 2.68 -8.73 -4.71
N ILE A 360 3.06 -7.61 -4.08
CA ILE A 360 3.48 -7.59 -2.67
C ILE A 360 2.33 -7.98 -1.75
N ILE A 361 1.12 -7.43 -1.95
CA ILE A 361 -0.05 -7.74 -1.14
C ILE A 361 -0.43 -9.23 -1.25
N GLU A 362 -0.44 -9.79 -2.46
CA GLU A 362 -0.70 -11.22 -2.70
C GLU A 362 0.33 -12.11 -2.01
N SER A 363 1.61 -11.72 -2.06
CA SER A 363 2.68 -12.46 -1.39
C SER A 363 2.54 -12.42 0.14
N LEU A 364 2.26 -11.25 0.73
CA LEU A 364 2.01 -11.11 2.15
C LEU A 364 0.78 -11.91 2.61
N ALA A 365 -0.33 -11.81 1.87
CA ALA A 365 -1.54 -12.55 2.17
C ALA A 365 -1.32 -14.07 2.13
N SER A 366 -0.62 -14.54 1.09
CA SER A 366 -0.26 -15.96 0.94
C SER A 366 0.65 -16.43 2.07
N TRP A 367 1.63 -15.61 2.47
CA TRP A 367 2.52 -15.91 3.59
C TRP A 367 1.75 -16.03 4.91
N TYR A 368 0.93 -15.05 5.26
CA TYR A 368 0.15 -15.08 6.49
C TYR A 368 -0.86 -16.23 6.54
N ALA A 369 -1.51 -16.54 5.41
CA ALA A 369 -2.46 -17.65 5.32
C ALA A 369 -1.79 -19.03 5.52
N SER A 370 -0.51 -19.17 5.15
CA SER A 370 0.23 -20.42 5.36
C SER A 370 0.78 -20.56 6.79
N GLN A 371 1.01 -19.45 7.50
CA GLN A 371 1.53 -19.48 8.87
C GLN A 371 0.51 -20.09 9.83
N PRO A 372 0.95 -20.92 10.80
CA PRO A 372 0.03 -21.49 11.79
C PRO A 372 -0.71 -20.38 12.53
N ALA A 373 -2.03 -20.52 12.64
CA ALA A 373 -2.84 -19.67 13.50
C ALA A 373 -2.37 -19.83 14.95
N LYS A 374 -2.27 -18.71 15.68
CA LYS A 374 -1.83 -18.65 17.07
C LYS A 374 -2.84 -17.90 17.92
#